data_AF-A0A8J4DHK8-F1
#
_entry.id   AF-A0A8J4DHK8-F1
#
_cell.length_a   1.000
_cell.length_b   1.000
_cell.length_c   1.000
_cell.angle_alpha   90.00
_cell.angle_beta   90.00
_cell.angle_gamma   90.00
#
_symmetry.space_group_name_H-M   'P 1'
#
loop_
_entity.id
_entity.type
_entity.pdbx_description
1 polymer ?
#
loop_
_entity_poly.entity_id
_entity_poly.type
_entity_poly.pdbx_seq_one_letter_code
_entity_poly.pdbx_strand_id
1 'polypeptide(L)'
;MLSLQLRQQRSARASKLTVDHGIKTFGFARPRLCPTRRGATKQALAPTEREGVSYDALWDAFANKVQGEWEGVTVTFNAEGSVQPLPERFVPGAYREWGVELYDWQSQSSCLVTQGPGTVRSLRNIFKRLMPTVGCEADAIAYVEEAEDVWKADGGSPVKPVTPSGGYIAAPAKLAGKAKVEVCLAAPASQTRLRATLTLMQHWESKQWQVTFVDLSRETYDGPFNGGVELSGCAGGGKPFAKEPVTSSEQLSGHWTATDVYRYSKSSDTTGRLELQLATEQGSAASVASVEGSTTILLPLGAWVSCAAAGSEVRIVVGALRGDSERDIAVCSFVEGCISELVLATEVKQV
;
A
#
# COMPACT_ATOMS: atom_id res chain seq x y z
N MET A 1 40.92 -32.91 -23.24
CA MET A 1 40.30 -34.24 -23.30
C MET A 1 38.96 -34.18 -22.58
N LEU A 2 37.89 -34.49 -23.32
CA LEU A 2 36.49 -34.78 -22.95
C LEU A 2 35.75 -33.78 -22.03
N SER A 3 34.78 -32.96 -22.47
CA SER A 3 33.53 -33.20 -23.25
C SER A 3 32.43 -33.92 -22.44
N LEU A 4 31.28 -33.28 -22.19
CA LEU A 4 29.89 -33.65 -22.62
C LEU A 4 28.99 -33.64 -21.35
N GLN A 5 27.69 -33.29 -21.31
CA GLN A 5 26.70 -32.76 -22.24
C GLN A 5 25.42 -32.42 -21.45
N LEU A 6 24.61 -31.52 -22.02
CA LEU A 6 23.20 -31.25 -21.74
C LEU A 6 22.30 -32.46 -21.43
N ARG A 7 21.22 -32.24 -20.66
CA ARG A 7 19.90 -32.81 -20.94
C ARG A 7 18.76 -31.87 -20.52
N GLN A 8 18.09 -31.30 -21.53
CA GLN A 8 16.71 -30.82 -21.50
C GLN A 8 15.76 -32.04 -21.46
N GLN A 9 14.62 -31.91 -20.77
CA GLN A 9 13.42 -32.69 -21.11
C GLN A 9 12.19 -31.79 -21.17
N ARG A 10 11.58 -31.78 -22.37
CA ARG A 10 10.23 -31.30 -22.67
C ARG A 10 9.21 -32.38 -22.31
N SER A 11 8.05 -31.99 -21.81
CA SER A 11 6.83 -32.80 -21.93
C SER A 11 5.68 -31.91 -22.40
N ALA A 12 5.14 -32.26 -23.56
CA ALA A 12 4.00 -31.64 -24.19
C ALA A 12 2.72 -32.40 -23.79
N ARG A 13 1.64 -31.68 -23.49
CA ARG A 13 0.28 -32.19 -23.64
C ARG A 13 -0.60 -31.11 -24.26
N ALA A 14 -0.96 -31.35 -25.52
CA ALA A 14 -1.99 -30.65 -26.25
C ALA A 14 -3.35 -31.29 -25.92
N SER A 15 -4.35 -30.46 -25.62
CA SER A 15 -5.75 -30.88 -25.57
C SER A 15 -6.55 -29.97 -26.48
N LYS A 16 -7.07 -30.58 -27.55
CA LYS A 16 -8.04 -30.00 -28.50
C LYS A 16 -9.33 -29.66 -27.76
N LEU A 17 -9.91 -28.48 -28.01
CA LEU A 17 -11.34 -28.27 -27.84
C LEU A 17 -11.93 -27.67 -29.11
N THR A 18 -12.96 -28.35 -29.57
CA THR A 18 -13.67 -28.20 -30.83
C THR A 18 -14.63 -27.02 -30.78
N VAL A 19 -14.66 -26.23 -31.85
CA VAL A 19 -15.65 -25.19 -32.12
C VAL A 19 -16.92 -25.86 -32.65
N ASP A 20 -18.09 -25.51 -32.10
CA ASP A 20 -19.37 -25.91 -32.68
C ASP A 20 -20.18 -24.65 -33.07
N HIS A 21 -20.65 -24.64 -34.31
CA HIS A 21 -21.44 -23.58 -34.94
C HIS A 21 -22.89 -24.07 -35.06
N GLY A 22 -23.84 -23.34 -34.46
CA GLY A 22 -25.27 -23.63 -34.58
C GLY A 22 -26.10 -22.37 -34.79
N ILE A 23 -26.23 -21.93 -36.05
CA ILE A 23 -27.24 -20.97 -36.50
C ILE A 23 -28.45 -21.76 -37.03
N LYS A 24 -29.68 -21.50 -36.54
CA LYS A 24 -30.94 -21.64 -37.31
C LYS A 24 -32.10 -20.75 -36.80
N THR A 25 -32.36 -19.69 -37.57
CA THR A 25 -33.65 -19.21 -38.13
C THR A 25 -34.94 -19.02 -37.30
N PHE A 26 -35.35 -17.75 -37.22
CA PHE A 26 -36.65 -17.13 -37.60
C PHE A 26 -37.97 -17.92 -37.52
N GLY A 27 -38.91 -17.37 -36.73
CA GLY A 27 -40.36 -17.54 -36.89
C GLY A 27 -41.07 -16.20 -36.64
N PHE A 28 -41.72 -15.66 -37.67
CA PHE A 28 -42.54 -14.44 -37.64
C PHE A 28 -43.92 -14.70 -37.00
N ALA A 29 -44.37 -13.79 -36.13
CA ALA A 29 -45.80 -13.47 -35.96
C ALA A 29 -45.97 -12.05 -35.39
N ARG A 30 -46.73 -11.21 -36.10
CA ARG A 30 -47.32 -9.92 -35.67
C ARG A 30 -48.85 -10.08 -35.67
N PRO A 31 -49.63 -9.08 -35.22
CA PRO A 31 -49.61 -8.33 -33.96
C PRO A 31 -51.03 -8.33 -33.33
N ARG A 32 -51.22 -7.74 -32.14
CA ARG A 32 -52.33 -6.80 -31.83
C ARG A 32 -52.43 -6.43 -30.34
N LEU A 33 -52.71 -5.13 -30.17
CA LEU A 33 -53.53 -4.48 -29.14
C LEU A 33 -52.95 -4.31 -27.72
N CYS A 34 -52.69 -3.03 -27.42
CA CYS A 34 -52.65 -2.45 -26.07
C CYS A 34 -54.07 -2.43 -25.48
N PRO A 35 -54.24 -2.68 -24.17
CA PRO A 35 -54.73 -1.58 -23.33
C PRO A 35 -54.19 -1.55 -21.87
N THR A 36 -54.00 -0.32 -21.39
CA THR A 36 -54.25 0.19 -20.02
C THR A 36 -53.73 -0.53 -18.75
N ARG A 37 -52.75 0.14 -18.12
CA ARG A 37 -52.73 0.65 -16.72
C ARG A 37 -53.31 -0.24 -15.60
N ARG A 38 -52.43 -0.78 -14.74
CA ARG A 38 -52.63 -0.93 -13.27
C ARG A 38 -51.28 -0.89 -12.55
N GLY A 39 -51.18 0.00 -11.55
CA GLY A 39 -49.97 0.20 -10.76
C GLY A 39 -49.64 -1.01 -9.89
N ALA A 40 -48.38 -1.43 -9.92
CA ALA A 40 -47.82 -2.36 -8.96
C ALA A 40 -47.25 -1.57 -7.79
N THR A 41 -47.79 -1.85 -6.62
CA THR A 41 -47.36 -1.38 -5.30
C THR A 41 -45.88 -1.73 -5.11
N LYS A 42 -45.03 -0.72 -4.88
CA LYS A 42 -43.66 -0.92 -4.39
C LYS A 42 -43.75 -1.57 -3.00
N GLN A 43 -43.56 -2.88 -2.92
CA GLN A 43 -43.17 -3.53 -1.67
C GLN A 43 -41.79 -2.97 -1.30
N ALA A 44 -41.76 -2.18 -0.23
CA ALA A 44 -40.53 -1.76 0.40
C ALA A 44 -39.81 -3.02 0.91
N LEU A 45 -38.68 -3.34 0.29
CA LEU A 45 -37.71 -4.27 0.87
C LEU A 45 -37.24 -3.65 2.18
N ALA A 46 -37.45 -4.37 3.28
CA ALA A 46 -36.87 -4.05 4.57
C ALA A 46 -35.34 -3.90 4.42
N PRO A 47 -34.69 -3.00 5.18
CA PRO A 47 -33.24 -2.88 5.14
C PRO A 47 -32.64 -4.21 5.60
N THR A 48 -31.88 -4.86 4.71
CA THR A 48 -31.03 -5.98 5.09
C THR A 48 -29.97 -5.43 6.03
N GLU A 49 -30.07 -5.75 7.32
CA GLU A 49 -28.99 -5.55 8.29
C GLU A 49 -27.72 -6.15 7.70
N ARG A 50 -26.71 -5.33 7.39
CA ARG A 50 -25.40 -5.83 6.97
C ARG A 50 -24.71 -6.37 8.22
N GLU A 51 -24.53 -7.69 8.27
CA GLU A 51 -23.64 -8.34 9.25
C GLU A 51 -22.29 -7.61 9.28
N GLY A 52 -21.84 -7.22 10.47
CA GLY A 52 -20.52 -6.62 10.66
C GLY A 52 -19.43 -7.60 10.23
N VAL A 53 -18.46 -7.11 9.44
CA VAL A 53 -17.33 -7.92 8.97
C VAL A 53 -16.49 -8.37 10.20
N SER A 54 -16.30 -9.68 10.39
CA SER A 54 -15.43 -10.16 11.47
C SER A 54 -13.97 -9.80 11.20
N TYR A 55 -13.16 -9.64 12.25
CA TYR A 55 -11.72 -9.36 12.07
C TYR A 55 -10.99 -10.49 11.34
N ASP A 56 -11.44 -11.73 11.51
CA ASP A 56 -10.89 -12.89 10.80
C ASP A 56 -11.14 -12.79 9.30
N ALA A 57 -12.36 -12.44 8.88
CA ALA A 57 -12.69 -12.23 7.47
C ALA A 57 -11.93 -11.03 6.87
N LEU A 58 -11.75 -9.95 7.65
CA LEU A 58 -10.93 -8.81 7.26
C LEU A 58 -9.47 -9.22 7.03
N TRP A 59 -8.91 -10.01 7.96
CA TRP A 59 -7.55 -10.51 7.87
C TRP A 59 -7.34 -11.44 6.68
N ASP A 60 -8.28 -12.35 6.42
CA ASP A 60 -8.22 -13.25 5.26
C ASP A 60 -8.25 -12.46 3.94
N ALA A 61 -9.12 -11.44 3.85
CA ALA A 61 -9.18 -10.56 2.68
C ALA A 61 -7.86 -9.79 2.49
N PHE A 62 -7.30 -9.23 3.56
CA PHE A 62 -5.98 -8.60 3.56
C PHE A 62 -4.88 -9.56 3.10
N ALA A 63 -4.85 -10.78 3.65
CA ALA A 63 -3.84 -11.79 3.35
C ALA A 63 -3.83 -12.15 1.86
N ASN A 64 -5.01 -12.39 1.30
CA ASN A 64 -5.20 -12.68 -0.12
C ASN A 64 -4.76 -11.55 -1.05
N LYS A 65 -4.70 -10.31 -0.55
CA LYS A 65 -4.31 -9.13 -1.34
C LYS A 65 -2.85 -8.77 -1.22
N VAL A 66 -2.20 -9.02 -0.09
CA VAL A 66 -0.82 -8.59 0.16
C VAL A 66 0.21 -9.69 -0.09
N GLN A 67 -0.18 -10.96 0.07
CA GLN A 67 0.73 -12.10 -0.08
C GLN A 67 1.16 -12.26 -1.55
N GLY A 68 2.47 -12.38 -1.78
CA GLY A 68 3.02 -12.50 -3.12
C GLY A 68 4.38 -11.84 -3.30
N GLU A 69 4.85 -11.85 -4.53
CA GLU A 69 6.00 -11.13 -5.02
C GLU A 69 5.55 -9.80 -5.62
N TRP A 70 6.26 -8.73 -5.30
CA TRP A 70 5.99 -7.38 -5.74
C TRP A 70 7.26 -6.76 -6.29
N GLU A 71 7.16 -6.11 -7.44
CA GLU A 71 8.25 -5.40 -8.09
C GLU A 71 7.97 -3.92 -8.19
N GLY A 72 9.00 -3.09 -8.06
CA GLY A 72 8.78 -1.66 -7.98
C GLY A 72 10.03 -0.82 -8.05
N VAL A 73 9.79 0.45 -7.74
CA VAL A 73 10.84 1.45 -7.57
C VAL A 73 10.66 2.11 -6.21
N THR A 74 11.77 2.36 -5.52
CA THR A 74 11.80 3.09 -4.25
C THR A 74 12.66 4.33 -4.36
N VAL A 75 12.15 5.45 -3.86
CA VAL A 75 12.84 6.74 -3.84
C VAL A 75 12.83 7.30 -2.43
N THR A 76 13.96 7.85 -1.98
CA THR A 76 14.08 8.50 -0.67
C THR A 76 13.93 10.02 -0.82
N PHE A 77 13.11 10.62 0.02
CA PHE A 77 12.92 12.07 0.14
C PHE A 77 13.28 12.54 1.55
N ASN A 78 13.76 13.77 1.69
CA ASN A 78 14.03 14.39 3.00
C ASN A 78 12.80 15.13 3.55
N ALA A 79 12.96 15.81 4.69
CA ALA A 79 11.91 16.56 5.38
C ALA A 79 11.31 17.71 4.53
N GLU A 80 12.07 18.22 3.56
CA GLU A 80 11.62 19.27 2.63
C GLU A 80 10.96 18.71 1.37
N GLY A 81 10.85 17.38 1.23
CA GLY A 81 10.36 16.72 0.02
C GLY A 81 11.34 16.71 -1.13
N SER A 82 12.60 17.06 -0.88
CA SER A 82 13.68 16.97 -1.88
C SER A 82 14.16 15.53 -2.01
N VAL A 83 14.25 15.06 -3.25
CA VAL A 83 14.73 13.71 -3.56
C VAL A 83 16.20 13.55 -3.19
N GLN A 84 16.57 12.39 -2.65
CA GLN A 84 17.92 12.06 -2.21
C GLN A 84 18.60 11.12 -3.20
N PRO A 85 19.85 11.40 -3.61
CA PRO A 85 20.59 10.48 -4.49
C PRO A 85 20.90 9.18 -3.77
N LEU A 86 21.09 8.11 -4.56
CA LEU A 86 21.53 6.83 -4.04
C LEU A 86 22.90 6.99 -3.35
N PRO A 87 23.13 6.34 -2.20
CA PRO A 87 24.41 6.40 -1.53
C PRO A 87 25.53 5.91 -2.44
N GLU A 88 26.63 6.67 -2.50
CA GLU A 88 27.74 6.46 -3.43
C GLU A 88 28.31 5.04 -3.41
N ARG A 89 28.34 4.40 -2.22
CA ARG A 89 28.81 3.01 -2.05
C ARG A 89 28.04 1.97 -2.86
N PHE A 90 26.85 2.31 -3.35
CA PHE A 90 25.99 1.43 -4.14
C PHE A 90 25.97 1.80 -5.63
N VAL A 91 26.57 2.92 -6.00
CA VAL A 91 26.56 3.44 -7.38
C VAL A 91 27.88 3.06 -8.05
N PRO A 92 27.87 2.32 -9.17
CA PRO A 92 29.09 2.01 -9.92
C PRO A 92 29.86 3.26 -10.34
N GLY A 93 31.19 3.18 -10.34
CA GLY A 93 32.07 4.32 -10.62
C GLY A 93 31.83 5.00 -11.96
N ALA A 94 31.41 4.25 -12.99
CA ALA A 94 31.13 4.81 -14.31
C ALA A 94 30.03 5.88 -14.31
N TYR A 95 28.98 5.73 -13.48
CA TYR A 95 27.93 6.75 -13.37
C TYR A 95 28.50 8.08 -12.84
N ARG A 96 29.48 8.01 -11.93
CA ARG A 96 30.20 9.20 -11.43
C ARG A 96 31.04 9.84 -12.53
N GLU A 97 31.77 9.04 -13.30
CA GLU A 97 32.57 9.52 -14.42
C GLU A 97 31.72 10.21 -15.51
N TRP A 98 30.47 9.76 -15.68
CA TRP A 98 29.51 10.37 -16.60
C TRP A 98 28.71 11.52 -16.01
N GLY A 99 28.88 11.85 -14.73
CA GLY A 99 28.11 12.89 -14.05
C GLY A 99 26.61 12.57 -13.91
N VAL A 100 26.26 11.28 -13.85
CA VAL A 100 24.87 10.82 -13.74
C VAL A 100 24.54 10.51 -12.28
N GLU A 101 23.61 11.29 -11.72
CA GLU A 101 23.03 11.01 -10.40
C GLU A 101 21.85 10.04 -10.53
N LEU A 102 21.85 9.01 -9.68
CA LEU A 102 20.77 8.03 -9.57
C LEU A 102 20.01 8.28 -8.28
N TYR A 103 18.69 8.08 -8.31
CA TYR A 103 17.78 8.33 -7.19
C TYR A 103 16.84 7.15 -6.94
N ASP A 104 16.43 6.48 -8.03
CA ASP A 104 15.49 5.38 -8.02
C ASP A 104 16.22 4.05 -7.74
N TRP A 105 15.86 3.40 -6.64
CA TRP A 105 16.16 1.99 -6.44
C TRP A 105 15.17 1.15 -7.23
N GLN A 106 15.64 0.21 -8.06
CA GLN A 106 14.80 -0.93 -8.39
C GLN A 106 14.63 -1.77 -7.12
N SER A 107 13.40 -2.16 -6.81
CA SER A 107 13.07 -2.85 -5.57
C SER A 107 12.15 -4.04 -5.78
N GLN A 108 12.32 -5.06 -4.95
CA GLN A 108 11.44 -6.22 -4.88
C GLN A 108 11.00 -6.44 -3.43
N SER A 109 9.75 -6.87 -3.23
CA SER A 109 9.16 -7.16 -1.93
C SER A 109 8.44 -8.50 -1.96
N SER A 110 8.98 -9.48 -1.24
CA SER A 110 8.35 -10.80 -1.08
C SER A 110 7.56 -10.81 0.22
N CYS A 111 6.24 -10.82 0.10
CA CYS A 111 5.30 -10.72 1.20
C CYS A 111 4.71 -12.09 1.55
N LEU A 112 4.94 -12.55 2.78
CA LEU A 112 4.33 -13.76 3.32
C LEU A 112 3.50 -13.42 4.55
N VAL A 113 2.22 -13.78 4.51
CA VAL A 113 1.31 -13.60 5.64
C VAL A 113 1.28 -14.88 6.47
N THR A 114 1.47 -14.74 7.78
CA THR A 114 1.36 -15.85 8.73
C THR A 114 0.00 -15.80 9.39
N GLN A 115 -0.73 -16.92 9.30
CA GLN A 115 -2.02 -17.13 9.96
C GLN A 115 -2.20 -18.59 10.37
N GLY A 116 -2.85 -18.82 11.51
CA GLY A 116 -3.15 -20.17 12.01
C GLY A 116 -3.51 -20.20 13.49
N PRO A 117 -4.07 -21.32 13.99
CA PRO A 117 -4.38 -21.48 15.40
C PRO A 117 -3.14 -21.30 16.28
N GLY A 118 -3.17 -20.35 17.21
CA GLY A 118 -2.08 -20.10 18.15
C GLY A 118 -0.88 -19.34 17.58
N THR A 119 -0.92 -18.88 16.31
CA THR A 119 0.13 -18.01 15.75
C THR A 119 -0.31 -16.55 15.80
N VAL A 120 0.63 -15.66 16.14
CA VAL A 120 0.39 -14.22 16.04
C VAL A 120 0.36 -13.84 14.58
N ARG A 121 -0.72 -13.18 14.16
CA ARG A 121 -0.87 -12.61 12.81
C ARG A 121 0.34 -11.74 12.47
N SER A 122 1.00 -12.04 11.36
CA SER A 122 2.15 -11.26 10.91
C SER A 122 2.20 -11.17 9.38
N LEU A 123 2.93 -10.16 8.90
CA LEU A 123 3.34 -10.00 7.52
C LEU A 123 4.86 -9.92 7.53
N ARG A 124 5.51 -10.96 7.00
CA ARG A 124 6.94 -10.96 6.74
C ARG A 124 7.18 -10.36 5.37
N ASN A 125 8.08 -9.38 5.31
CA ASN A 125 8.51 -8.76 4.07
C ASN A 125 10.01 -9.01 3.88
N ILE A 126 10.38 -9.66 2.78
CA ILE A 126 11.77 -9.74 2.31
C ILE A 126 11.93 -8.65 1.25
N PHE A 127 12.56 -7.55 1.63
CA PHE A 127 12.70 -6.38 0.78
C PHE A 127 14.11 -6.29 0.22
N LYS A 128 14.21 -6.23 -1.12
CA LYS A 128 15.47 -6.15 -1.85
C LYS A 128 15.56 -4.82 -2.58
N ARG A 129 16.69 -4.14 -2.45
CA ARG A 129 17.07 -2.98 -3.26
C ARG A 129 18.21 -3.38 -4.18
N LEU A 130 17.95 -3.38 -5.49
CA LEU A 130 18.90 -3.80 -6.51
C LEU A 130 19.88 -2.67 -6.78
N MET A 131 21.18 -2.99 -6.75
CA MET A 131 22.23 -2.04 -7.08
C MET A 131 22.19 -1.73 -8.58
N PRO A 132 22.35 -0.46 -8.98
CA PRO A 132 22.48 -0.11 -10.38
C PRO A 132 23.63 -0.87 -11.05
N THR A 133 23.40 -1.34 -12.27
CA THR A 133 24.42 -2.03 -13.08
C THR A 133 24.86 -1.16 -14.26
N VAL A 134 26.00 -1.49 -14.83
CA VAL A 134 26.54 -0.87 -16.04
C VAL A 134 26.65 -1.92 -17.14
N GLY A 135 26.14 -1.60 -18.33
CA GLY A 135 26.11 -2.54 -19.47
C GLY A 135 25.01 -3.60 -19.38
N CYS A 136 24.71 -4.22 -20.53
CA CYS A 136 23.67 -5.26 -20.65
C CYS A 136 24.14 -6.66 -20.20
N GLU A 137 25.40 -6.80 -19.79
CA GLU A 137 26.09 -8.08 -19.53
C GLU A 137 26.35 -8.33 -18.03
N ALA A 138 25.61 -7.66 -17.14
CA ALA A 138 25.75 -7.88 -15.71
C ALA A 138 25.15 -9.25 -15.32
N ASP A 139 25.99 -10.30 -15.34
CA ASP A 139 25.64 -11.68 -14.99
C ASP A 139 25.24 -11.87 -13.50
N ALA A 140 25.36 -10.83 -12.67
CA ALA A 140 24.94 -10.85 -11.28
C ALA A 140 24.30 -9.52 -10.87
N ILE A 141 23.10 -9.60 -10.30
CA ILE A 141 22.42 -8.47 -9.65
C ILE A 141 22.90 -8.43 -8.20
N ALA A 142 23.65 -7.40 -7.83
CA ALA A 142 23.94 -7.12 -6.43
C ALA A 142 22.73 -6.43 -5.79
N TYR A 143 22.41 -6.76 -4.55
CA TYR A 143 21.30 -6.16 -3.82
C TYR A 143 21.60 -6.01 -2.33
N VAL A 144 20.88 -5.10 -1.68
CA VAL A 144 20.73 -5.06 -0.23
C VAL A 144 19.42 -5.72 0.11
N GLU A 145 19.44 -6.70 1.02
CA GLU A 145 18.25 -7.39 1.50
C GLU A 145 17.99 -7.06 2.98
N GLU A 146 16.74 -6.74 3.27
CA GLU A 146 16.20 -6.58 4.61
C GLU A 146 14.97 -7.49 4.74
N ALA A 147 15.04 -8.50 5.61
CA ALA A 147 13.95 -9.43 5.86
C ALA A 147 13.40 -9.25 7.27
N GLU A 148 12.19 -8.70 7.41
CA GLU A 148 11.62 -8.34 8.70
C GLU A 148 10.11 -8.62 8.76
N ASP A 149 9.59 -8.84 9.97
CA ASP A 149 8.14 -8.72 10.22
C ASP A 149 7.76 -7.24 10.25
N VAL A 150 6.78 -6.86 9.43
CA VAL A 150 6.30 -5.49 9.27
C VAL A 150 5.88 -4.88 10.61
N TRP A 151 5.24 -5.66 11.48
CA TRP A 151 4.78 -5.23 12.81
C TRP A 151 5.73 -5.59 13.96
N LYS A 152 7.04 -5.78 13.72
CA LYS A 152 8.00 -6.16 14.77
C LYS A 152 8.02 -5.25 16.01
N ALA A 153 7.65 -3.98 15.85
CA ALA A 153 7.75 -2.95 16.89
C ALA A 153 6.40 -2.57 17.52
N ASP A 154 5.31 -3.26 17.16
CA ASP A 154 3.94 -2.89 17.57
C ASP A 154 3.57 -3.35 19.00
N GLY A 155 4.55 -3.85 19.76
CA GLY A 155 4.33 -4.36 21.11
C GLY A 155 3.65 -5.74 21.17
N GLY A 156 3.60 -6.47 20.04
CA GLY A 156 2.97 -7.78 19.98
C GLY A 156 1.45 -7.73 19.88
N SER A 157 0.89 -6.66 19.30
CA SER A 157 -0.56 -6.50 19.18
C SER A 157 -1.16 -7.67 18.38
N PRO A 158 -2.20 -8.35 18.87
CA PRO A 158 -2.89 -9.39 18.10
C PRO A 158 -3.76 -8.81 16.97
N VAL A 159 -4.12 -7.53 17.08
CA VAL A 159 -4.89 -6.79 16.06
C VAL A 159 -3.91 -5.92 15.28
N LYS A 160 -3.84 -6.18 13.98
CA LYS A 160 -3.08 -5.43 12.99
C LYS A 160 -3.99 -4.49 12.20
N PRO A 161 -3.59 -3.21 12.00
CA PRO A 161 -4.38 -2.23 11.30
C PRO A 161 -4.29 -2.44 9.78
N VAL A 162 -5.33 -3.06 9.21
CA VAL A 162 -5.38 -3.46 7.80
C VAL A 162 -6.69 -3.08 7.13
N THR A 163 -6.73 -3.11 5.79
CA THR A 163 -7.95 -3.05 4.98
C THR A 163 -8.11 -4.33 4.15
N PRO A 164 -9.33 -4.68 3.70
CA PRO A 164 -9.52 -5.86 2.85
C PRO A 164 -8.91 -5.69 1.45
N SER A 165 -8.49 -4.48 1.08
CA SER A 165 -7.79 -4.19 -0.17
C SER A 165 -6.29 -4.46 -0.13
N GLY A 166 -5.72 -4.78 1.05
CA GLY A 166 -4.27 -4.98 1.22
C GLY A 166 -3.55 -3.75 1.79
N GLY A 167 -4.27 -2.70 2.18
CA GLY A 167 -3.69 -1.54 2.86
C GLY A 167 -3.35 -1.88 4.32
N TYR A 168 -2.30 -1.25 4.87
CA TYR A 168 -1.91 -1.45 6.26
C TYR A 168 -1.12 -0.28 6.85
N ILE A 169 -1.04 -0.23 8.19
CA ILE A 169 -0.15 0.66 8.95
C ILE A 169 0.74 -0.18 9.85
N ALA A 170 2.04 0.09 9.87
CA ALA A 170 2.96 -0.50 10.83
C ALA A 170 3.70 0.60 11.56
N ALA A 171 3.40 0.75 12.85
CA ALA A 171 3.93 1.81 13.68
C ALA A 171 4.39 1.23 15.02
N PRO A 172 5.39 1.83 15.67
CA PRO A 172 5.88 1.33 16.94
C PRO A 172 4.84 1.57 18.03
N ALA A 173 4.72 0.67 19.00
CA ALA A 173 3.84 0.88 20.15
C ALA A 173 4.19 2.16 20.92
N LYS A 174 5.46 2.55 20.90
CA LYS A 174 6.00 3.76 21.52
C LYS A 174 7.08 4.41 20.67
N LEU A 175 6.98 5.72 20.48
CA LEU A 175 8.01 6.55 19.87
C LEU A 175 9.20 6.71 20.80
N ALA A 176 10.39 6.35 20.32
CA ALA A 176 11.64 6.52 21.04
C ALA A 176 12.81 6.65 20.06
N GLY A 177 13.71 7.61 20.31
CA GLY A 177 14.88 7.85 19.47
C GLY A 177 14.53 8.04 17.99
N LYS A 178 15.07 7.17 17.13
CA LYS A 178 14.67 7.06 15.72
C LYS A 178 13.55 6.03 15.60
N ALA A 179 12.36 6.47 15.20
CA ALA A 179 11.21 5.60 14.96
C ALA A 179 10.93 5.45 13.46
N LYS A 180 10.29 4.34 13.07
CA LYS A 180 9.83 4.11 11.69
C LYS A 180 8.32 3.85 11.70
N VAL A 181 7.60 4.50 10.79
CA VAL A 181 6.20 4.19 10.50
C VAL A 181 6.11 3.78 9.04
N GLU A 182 5.58 2.60 8.75
CA GLU A 182 5.31 2.15 7.39
C GLU A 182 3.81 2.21 7.12
N VAL A 183 3.44 2.72 5.96
CA VAL A 183 2.06 2.73 5.47
C VAL A 183 2.05 2.12 4.08
N CYS A 184 1.13 1.20 3.84
CA CYS A 184 0.82 0.71 2.50
C CYS A 184 -0.60 1.12 2.12
N LEU A 185 -0.72 1.86 1.03
CA LEU A 185 -1.96 2.25 0.37
C LEU A 185 -2.11 1.38 -0.87
N ALA A 186 -2.90 0.30 -0.75
CA ALA A 186 -3.13 -0.63 -1.83
C ALA A 186 -4.25 -0.14 -2.74
N ALA A 187 -4.01 -0.11 -4.04
CA ALA A 187 -5.03 0.20 -5.04
C ALA A 187 -5.79 -1.10 -5.38
N PRO A 188 -7.02 -1.30 -4.87
CA PRO A 188 -7.66 -2.62 -4.83
C PRO A 188 -7.91 -3.24 -6.22
N ALA A 189 -8.04 -2.39 -7.24
CA ALA A 189 -8.42 -2.76 -8.60
C ALA A 189 -7.23 -2.96 -9.56
N SER A 190 -6.04 -2.46 -9.23
CA SER A 190 -4.94 -2.35 -10.19
C SER A 190 -3.75 -3.28 -9.92
N GLN A 191 -3.80 -4.12 -8.88
CA GLN A 191 -2.65 -4.95 -8.48
C GLN A 191 -1.38 -4.11 -8.26
N THR A 192 -1.57 -2.86 -7.83
CA THR A 192 -0.49 -1.93 -7.51
C THR A 192 -0.69 -1.39 -6.10
N ARG A 193 0.39 -0.94 -5.49
CA ARG A 193 0.37 -0.31 -4.18
C ARG A 193 1.43 0.77 -4.07
N LEU A 194 1.15 1.75 -3.22
CA LEU A 194 2.12 2.72 -2.76
C LEU A 194 2.48 2.36 -1.32
N ARG A 195 3.78 2.25 -1.04
CA ARG A 195 4.28 1.98 0.30
C ARG A 195 5.22 3.11 0.72
N ALA A 196 4.91 3.77 1.82
CA ALA A 196 5.71 4.84 2.39
C ALA A 196 6.28 4.39 3.74
N THR A 197 7.62 4.37 3.85
CA THR A 197 8.31 4.17 5.13
C THR A 197 8.85 5.51 5.61
N LEU A 198 8.25 6.03 6.67
CA LEU A 198 8.62 7.28 7.31
C LEU A 198 9.68 7.02 8.37
N THR A 199 10.75 7.81 8.36
CA THR A 199 11.67 7.92 9.49
C THR A 199 11.28 9.13 10.32
N LEU A 200 11.06 8.92 11.61
CA LEU A 200 10.71 9.96 12.58
C LEU A 200 11.86 10.18 13.55
N MET A 201 12.15 11.44 13.85
CA MET A 201 13.09 11.83 14.89
C MET A 201 12.59 13.09 15.59
N GLN A 202 13.02 13.31 16.83
CA GLN A 202 12.81 14.59 17.48
C GLN A 202 13.76 15.63 16.89
N HIS A 203 13.22 16.81 16.57
CA HIS A 203 14.02 17.96 16.23
C HIS A 203 14.95 18.32 17.40
N TRP A 204 16.22 18.61 17.09
CA TRP A 204 17.27 18.72 18.10
C TRP A 204 17.01 19.87 19.09
N GLU A 205 16.41 20.97 18.63
CA GLU A 205 16.10 22.15 19.45
C GLU A 205 14.72 22.06 20.09
N SER A 206 13.65 22.16 19.29
CA SER A 206 12.25 22.13 19.75
C SER A 206 11.78 20.84 20.42
N LYS A 207 12.52 19.73 20.28
CA LYS A 207 12.16 18.37 20.75
C LYS A 207 10.86 17.81 20.18
N GLN A 208 10.24 18.52 19.24
CA GLN A 208 9.03 18.06 18.55
C GLN A 208 9.37 16.92 17.60
N TRP A 209 8.46 15.97 17.46
CA TRP A 209 8.60 14.89 16.48
C TRP A 209 8.38 15.44 15.06
N GLN A 210 9.24 15.02 14.15
CA GLN A 210 9.16 15.37 12.74
C GLN A 210 9.51 14.17 11.86
N VAL A 211 8.97 14.18 10.64
CA VAL A 211 9.40 13.27 9.57
C VAL A 211 10.73 13.77 9.03
N THR A 212 11.76 12.93 9.06
CA THR A 212 13.10 13.27 8.54
C THR A 212 13.36 12.69 7.16
N PHE A 213 12.84 11.50 6.90
CA PHE A 213 12.91 10.85 5.59
C PHE A 213 11.62 10.11 5.26
N VAL A 214 11.32 10.05 3.96
CA VAL A 214 10.25 9.23 3.39
C VAL A 214 10.86 8.34 2.32
N ASP A 215 10.87 7.02 2.54
CA ASP A 215 11.08 6.05 1.46
C ASP A 215 9.73 5.75 0.82
N LEU A 216 9.48 6.28 -0.38
CA LEU A 216 8.26 6.03 -1.13
C LEU A 216 8.53 4.94 -2.18
N SER A 217 7.69 3.92 -2.19
CA SER A 217 7.78 2.78 -3.11
C SER A 217 6.52 2.68 -3.94
N ARG A 218 6.66 2.53 -5.26
CA ARG A 218 5.56 2.14 -6.15
C ARG A 218 5.80 0.72 -6.60
N GLU A 219 4.87 -0.15 -6.24
CA GLU A 219 5.00 -1.59 -6.41
C GLU A 219 3.82 -2.13 -7.22
N THR A 220 4.10 -3.13 -8.05
CA THR A 220 3.16 -3.89 -8.86
C THR A 220 3.29 -5.36 -8.49
N TYR A 221 2.17 -6.05 -8.37
CA TYR A 221 2.16 -7.48 -8.12
C TYR A 221 2.77 -8.23 -9.31
N ASP A 222 3.72 -9.10 -9.02
CA ASP A 222 4.43 -9.89 -10.02
C ASP A 222 3.92 -11.34 -10.04
N GLY A 223 3.77 -11.95 -8.86
CA GLY A 223 3.36 -13.35 -8.78
C GLY A 223 3.12 -13.87 -7.37
N PRO A 224 2.70 -15.15 -7.25
CA PRO A 224 2.58 -15.80 -5.95
C PRO A 224 3.92 -15.86 -5.22
N PHE A 225 3.89 -15.86 -3.89
CA PHE A 225 5.10 -15.92 -3.06
C PHE A 225 5.96 -17.13 -3.42
N ASN A 226 7.24 -16.88 -3.72
CA ASN A 226 8.22 -17.89 -4.10
C ASN A 226 9.47 -17.87 -3.21
N GLY A 227 9.46 -17.09 -2.13
CA GLY A 227 10.60 -16.94 -1.23
C GLY A 227 11.62 -15.91 -1.69
N GLY A 228 11.24 -15.00 -2.60
CA GLY A 228 12.12 -14.00 -3.19
C GLY A 228 13.18 -14.60 -4.11
N VAL A 229 12.87 -15.72 -4.77
CA VAL A 229 13.76 -16.42 -5.71
C VAL A 229 13.72 -15.77 -7.11
N GLU A 230 12.65 -15.06 -7.47
CA GLU A 230 12.54 -14.36 -8.76
C GLU A 230 13.42 -13.09 -8.79
N LEU A 231 14.47 -13.17 -9.61
CA LEU A 231 15.28 -12.03 -10.04
C LEU A 231 14.89 -11.72 -11.48
N SER A 232 13.73 -11.10 -11.71
CA SER A 232 13.40 -10.61 -13.05
C SER A 232 14.60 -9.78 -13.56
N GLY A 233 14.97 -10.03 -14.83
CA GLY A 233 16.20 -9.51 -15.42
C GLY A 233 16.26 -7.98 -15.47
N CYS A 234 17.30 -7.42 -16.10
CA CYS A 234 17.66 -6.00 -16.17
C CYS A 234 16.57 -4.99 -16.69
N ALA A 235 15.29 -5.38 -16.78
CA ALA A 235 14.18 -4.56 -17.26
C ALA A 235 12.83 -4.76 -16.52
N GLY A 236 12.78 -5.52 -15.41
CA GLY A 236 11.52 -5.77 -14.66
C GLY A 236 11.05 -4.62 -13.77
N GLY A 237 11.96 -3.70 -13.40
CA GLY A 237 11.67 -2.61 -12.47
C GLY A 237 10.65 -1.62 -13.04
N GLY A 238 9.64 -1.26 -12.23
CA GLY A 238 8.66 -0.24 -12.59
C GLY A 238 9.30 1.08 -13.08
N LYS A 239 8.51 1.94 -13.72
CA LYS A 239 9.00 3.22 -14.28
C LYS A 239 9.67 4.11 -13.18
N PRO A 240 10.88 4.64 -13.36
CA PRO A 240 11.46 5.61 -12.44
C PRO A 240 10.53 6.81 -12.20
N PHE A 241 10.50 7.35 -10.98
CA PHE A 241 9.62 8.46 -10.62
C PHE A 241 10.25 9.53 -9.73
N ALA A 242 11.53 9.39 -9.36
CA ALA A 242 12.23 10.39 -8.56
C ALA A 242 12.14 11.83 -9.08
N LYS A 243 12.06 11.99 -10.40
CA LYS A 243 11.97 13.27 -11.11
C LYS A 243 10.58 13.57 -11.67
N GLU A 244 9.57 12.76 -11.33
CA GLU A 244 8.18 13.09 -11.69
C GLU A 244 7.69 14.31 -10.89
N PRO A 245 6.72 15.08 -11.42
CA PRO A 245 6.16 16.21 -10.71
C PRO A 245 5.60 15.81 -9.34
N VAL A 246 5.89 16.62 -8.32
CA VAL A 246 5.29 16.48 -6.99
C VAL A 246 3.81 16.86 -7.03
N THR A 247 3.04 16.24 -6.14
CA THR A 247 1.63 16.58 -5.90
C THR A 247 1.51 18.05 -5.52
N SER A 248 0.48 18.75 -6.03
CA SER A 248 0.24 20.14 -5.69
C SER A 248 -0.77 20.30 -4.55
N SER A 249 -0.67 21.40 -3.80
CA SER A 249 -1.64 21.76 -2.76
C SER A 249 -3.07 21.87 -3.31
N GLU A 250 -3.21 22.32 -4.55
CA GLU A 250 -4.50 22.51 -5.23
C GLU A 250 -5.18 21.17 -5.49
N GLN A 251 -4.41 20.12 -5.84
CA GLN A 251 -4.96 18.78 -6.03
C GLN A 251 -5.55 18.22 -4.73
N LEU A 252 -4.91 18.51 -3.59
CA LEU A 252 -5.37 18.07 -2.26
C LEU A 252 -6.51 18.92 -1.69
N SER A 253 -6.66 20.16 -2.17
CA SER A 253 -7.70 21.09 -1.74
C SER A 253 -9.11 20.59 -2.08
N GLY A 254 -10.12 21.13 -1.39
CA GLY A 254 -11.54 20.80 -1.58
C GLY A 254 -12.14 20.05 -0.40
N HIS A 255 -13.42 19.69 -0.53
CA HIS A 255 -14.15 18.97 0.49
C HIS A 255 -14.08 17.47 0.20
N TRP A 256 -13.58 16.71 1.17
CA TRP A 256 -13.43 15.27 1.07
C TRP A 256 -14.29 14.57 2.13
N THR A 257 -14.93 13.48 1.73
CA THR A 257 -15.81 12.68 2.59
C THR A 257 -15.27 11.26 2.64
N ALA A 258 -15.11 10.72 3.85
CA ALA A 258 -14.66 9.35 4.02
C ALA A 258 -15.78 8.34 3.70
N THR A 259 -15.46 7.29 2.93
CA THR A 259 -16.41 6.27 2.49
C THR A 259 -16.16 4.91 3.13
N ASP A 260 -14.90 4.50 3.25
CA ASP A 260 -14.50 3.21 3.82
C ASP A 260 -13.52 3.46 4.95
N VAL A 261 -13.94 3.38 6.21
CA VAL A 261 -13.11 3.74 7.37
C VAL A 261 -12.86 2.53 8.26
N TYR A 262 -11.57 2.22 8.48
CA TYR A 262 -11.10 1.21 9.41
C TYR A 262 -10.32 1.89 10.53
N ARG A 263 -10.92 1.99 11.71
CA ARG A 263 -10.33 2.65 12.88
C ARG A 263 -9.84 1.60 13.88
N TYR A 264 -8.63 1.80 14.37
CA TYR A 264 -8.01 0.96 15.37
C TYR A 264 -7.57 1.86 16.52
N SER A 265 -8.09 1.65 17.71
CA SER A 265 -7.77 2.46 18.88
C SER A 265 -7.48 1.57 20.07
N LYS A 266 -6.77 2.12 21.06
CA LYS A 266 -6.57 1.38 22.30
C LYS A 266 -7.91 1.15 22.99
N SER A 267 -8.15 -0.09 23.40
CA SER A 267 -9.27 -0.42 24.27
C SER A 267 -9.23 0.45 25.53
N SER A 268 -10.41 0.84 25.99
CA SER A 268 -10.57 1.45 27.31
C SER A 268 -10.42 0.44 28.44
N ASP A 269 -10.33 -0.86 28.12
CA ASP A 269 -9.99 -1.89 29.07
C ASP A 269 -8.52 -1.80 29.55
N THR A 270 -8.21 -2.45 30.67
CA THR A 270 -6.88 -2.40 31.29
C THR A 270 -5.77 -3.08 30.47
N THR A 271 -6.07 -3.65 29.30
CA THR A 271 -5.08 -4.35 28.48
C THR A 271 -4.28 -3.41 27.58
N GLY A 272 -4.81 -2.21 27.29
CA GLY A 272 -4.13 -1.21 26.44
C GLY A 272 -3.85 -1.69 25.02
N ARG A 273 -4.54 -2.75 24.57
CA ARG A 273 -4.39 -3.36 23.25
C ARG A 273 -5.18 -2.58 22.19
N LEU A 274 -4.73 -2.66 20.94
CA LEU A 274 -5.51 -2.13 19.82
C LEU A 274 -6.73 -3.01 19.57
N GLU A 275 -7.87 -2.36 19.34
CA GLU A 275 -9.13 -2.97 18.94
C GLU A 275 -9.61 -2.35 17.63
N LEU A 276 -10.24 -3.16 16.77
CA LEU A 276 -10.89 -2.68 15.56
C LEU A 276 -12.26 -2.11 15.91
N GLN A 277 -12.48 -0.85 15.54
CA GLN A 277 -13.77 -0.17 15.56
C GLN A 277 -14.26 -0.01 14.12
N LEU A 278 -15.14 -0.90 13.69
CA LEU A 278 -15.84 -0.74 12.42
C LEU A 278 -16.89 0.36 12.58
N ALA A 279 -16.84 1.38 11.74
CA ALA A 279 -17.85 2.43 11.73
C ALA A 279 -19.20 1.84 11.29
N THR A 280 -20.13 1.67 12.23
CA THR A 280 -21.54 1.42 11.93
C THR A 280 -22.20 2.73 11.50
N GLU A 281 -22.44 2.84 10.19
CA GLU A 281 -23.37 3.74 9.50
C GLU A 281 -23.19 5.28 9.62
N GLN A 282 -23.05 5.90 8.44
CA GLN A 282 -23.74 7.13 8.00
C GLN A 282 -23.78 8.34 8.95
N GLY A 283 -22.67 8.66 9.61
CA GLY A 283 -22.34 10.06 9.83
C GLY A 283 -21.65 10.57 8.57
N SER A 284 -22.07 11.71 8.01
CA SER A 284 -21.26 12.50 7.06
C SER A 284 -19.90 12.77 7.69
N ALA A 285 -18.96 11.84 7.58
CA ALA A 285 -17.66 11.94 8.20
C ALA A 285 -16.85 12.87 7.30
N ALA A 286 -16.74 14.13 7.76
CA ALA A 286 -15.73 15.05 7.27
C ALA A 286 -14.38 14.33 7.21
N SER A 287 -13.52 14.77 6.29
CA SER A 287 -12.22 14.14 6.06
C SER A 287 -11.48 13.78 7.36
N VAL A 288 -10.96 12.56 7.41
CA VAL A 288 -10.10 12.09 8.50
C VAL A 288 -8.67 12.66 8.41
N ALA A 289 -8.33 13.27 7.27
CA ALA A 289 -7.09 13.98 7.01
C ALA A 289 -7.30 15.50 7.11
N SER A 290 -7.24 16.06 8.32
CA SER A 290 -6.97 17.49 8.46
C SER A 290 -5.48 17.74 8.24
N VAL A 291 -5.18 18.63 7.29
CA VAL A 291 -3.80 19.05 6.95
C VAL A 291 -3.49 20.43 7.54
N GLU A 292 -4.50 21.13 8.10
CA GLU A 292 -4.34 22.46 8.67
C GLU A 292 -3.36 22.47 9.85
N GLY A 293 -2.39 23.40 9.81
CA GLY A 293 -1.38 23.56 10.87
C GLY A 293 -0.30 22.48 10.92
N SER A 294 -0.23 21.59 9.92
CA SER A 294 0.77 20.51 9.86
C SER A 294 1.89 20.81 8.86
N THR A 295 3.12 20.35 9.14
CA THR A 295 4.18 20.34 8.13
C THR A 295 3.88 19.24 7.13
N THR A 296 3.68 19.61 5.86
CA THR A 296 3.30 18.69 4.79
C THR A 296 4.42 18.56 3.76
N ILE A 297 4.81 17.32 3.50
CA ILE A 297 5.75 16.91 2.46
C ILE A 297 4.93 16.45 1.26
N LEU A 298 5.00 17.20 0.17
CA LEU A 298 4.35 16.84 -1.09
C LEU A 298 5.31 15.98 -1.91
N LEU A 299 4.83 14.83 -2.39
CA LEU A 299 5.66 13.82 -3.06
C LEU A 299 5.10 13.55 -4.46
N PRO A 300 5.89 12.92 -5.36
CA PRO A 300 5.37 12.41 -6.63
C PRO A 300 4.23 11.38 -6.44
N LEU A 301 3.63 10.95 -7.55
CA LEU A 301 2.61 9.89 -7.57
C LEU A 301 1.31 10.24 -6.84
N GLY A 302 0.99 11.53 -6.69
CA GLY A 302 -0.20 11.96 -5.96
C GLY A 302 -0.08 11.76 -4.44
N ALA A 303 1.12 11.46 -3.92
CA ALA A 303 1.34 11.14 -2.52
C ALA A 303 1.73 12.37 -1.68
N TRP A 304 1.42 12.31 -0.39
CA TRP A 304 1.89 13.30 0.59
C TRP A 304 2.00 12.68 1.98
N VAL A 305 2.77 13.34 2.82
CA VAL A 305 2.90 13.03 4.23
C VAL A 305 2.73 14.31 5.02
N SER A 306 1.92 14.32 6.06
CA SER A 306 1.88 15.41 7.02
C SER A 306 2.20 14.93 8.43
N CYS A 307 2.82 15.81 9.21
CA CYS A 307 3.13 15.58 10.61
C CYS A 307 2.73 16.83 11.40
N ALA A 308 1.91 16.63 12.43
CA ALA A 308 1.57 17.63 13.41
C ALA A 308 2.03 17.12 14.78
N ALA A 309 2.85 17.91 15.47
CA ALA A 309 3.30 17.61 16.82
C ALA A 309 2.97 18.80 17.73
N ALA A 310 2.16 18.56 18.76
CA ALA A 310 1.71 19.59 19.69
C ALA A 310 1.74 19.01 21.12
N GLY A 311 2.65 19.51 21.94
CA GLY A 311 2.84 19.00 23.30
C GLY A 311 3.20 17.51 23.30
N SER A 312 2.33 16.68 23.87
CA SER A 312 2.47 15.22 23.94
C SER A 312 1.83 14.47 22.78
N GLU A 313 1.14 15.18 21.87
CA GLU A 313 0.41 14.58 20.76
C GLU A 313 1.23 14.64 19.48
N VAL A 314 1.26 13.53 18.76
CA VAL A 314 1.87 13.43 17.42
C VAL A 314 0.85 12.78 16.50
N ARG A 315 0.49 13.46 15.42
CA ARG A 315 -0.38 12.94 14.38
C ARG A 315 0.34 12.95 13.05
N ILE A 316 0.37 11.80 12.42
CA ILE A 316 0.95 11.59 11.10
C ILE A 316 -0.18 11.21 10.15
N VAL A 317 -0.20 11.84 8.99
CA VAL A 317 -1.10 11.47 7.89
C VAL A 317 -0.25 11.11 6.69
N VAL A 318 -0.53 9.96 6.08
CA VAL A 318 0.00 9.59 4.77
C VAL A 318 -1.17 9.45 3.83
N GLY A 319 -1.08 10.02 2.65
CA GLY A 319 -2.14 9.88 1.66
C GLY A 319 -1.62 9.73 0.25
N ALA A 320 -2.47 9.21 -0.62
CA ALA A 320 -2.23 9.15 -2.06
C ALA A 320 -3.53 9.36 -2.84
N LEU A 321 -3.47 10.19 -3.87
CA LEU A 321 -4.57 10.43 -4.80
C LEU A 321 -4.78 9.21 -5.72
N ARG A 322 -6.04 8.90 -5.99
CA ARG A 322 -6.49 7.98 -7.04
C ARG A 322 -7.26 8.78 -8.08
N GLY A 323 -6.54 9.29 -9.07
CA GLY A 323 -7.09 10.29 -9.99
C GLY A 323 -7.41 11.60 -9.26
N ASP A 324 -8.43 12.32 -9.71
CA ASP A 324 -8.72 13.68 -9.22
C ASP A 324 -9.80 13.74 -8.13
N SER A 325 -10.53 12.64 -7.91
CA SER A 325 -11.74 12.61 -7.08
C SER A 325 -11.71 11.61 -5.94
N GLU A 326 -10.67 10.79 -5.83
CA GLU A 326 -10.54 9.80 -4.76
C GLU A 326 -9.14 9.86 -4.15
N ARG A 327 -9.04 9.47 -2.88
CA ARG A 327 -7.75 9.32 -2.20
C ARG A 327 -7.81 8.28 -1.10
N ASP A 328 -6.69 7.61 -0.90
CA ASP A 328 -6.48 6.73 0.25
C ASP A 328 -5.68 7.47 1.32
N ILE A 329 -6.06 7.27 2.57
CA ILE A 329 -5.51 7.96 3.74
C ILE A 329 -5.15 6.93 4.81
N ALA A 330 -4.00 7.14 5.42
CA ALA A 330 -3.60 6.51 6.67
C ALA A 330 -3.32 7.59 7.72
N VAL A 331 -3.86 7.43 8.92
CA VAL A 331 -3.58 8.28 10.08
C VAL A 331 -2.93 7.44 11.16
N CYS A 332 -1.83 7.95 11.73
CA CYS A 332 -1.16 7.37 12.88
C CYS A 332 -1.04 8.42 13.98
N SER A 333 -1.71 8.18 15.10
CA SER A 333 -1.77 9.10 16.23
C SER A 333 -1.07 8.51 17.45
N PHE A 334 -0.32 9.37 18.14
CA PHE A 334 0.37 9.06 19.38
C PHE A 334 0.02 10.08 20.45
N VAL A 335 -0.15 9.62 21.68
CA VAL A 335 -0.33 10.45 22.89
C VAL A 335 0.73 10.01 23.90
N GLU A 336 1.49 10.96 24.42
CA GLU A 336 2.64 10.71 25.30
C GLU A 336 3.64 9.72 24.68
N GLY A 337 3.79 9.83 23.36
CA GLY A 337 4.63 8.94 22.55
C GLY A 337 4.11 7.52 22.37
N CYS A 338 2.99 7.14 22.99
CA CYS A 338 2.39 5.82 22.80
C CYS A 338 1.33 5.87 21.71
N ILE A 339 1.18 4.80 20.91
CA ILE A 339 0.10 4.69 19.92
C ILE A 339 -1.25 4.92 20.62
N SER A 340 -2.10 5.77 20.05
CA SER A 340 -3.46 6.01 20.56
C SER A 340 -4.50 5.54 19.55
N GLU A 341 -4.28 5.85 18.27
CA GLU A 341 -5.21 5.56 17.19
C GLU A 341 -4.49 5.38 15.86
N LEU A 342 -4.98 4.44 15.05
CA LEU A 342 -4.59 4.22 13.66
C LEU A 342 -5.86 4.18 12.80
N VAL A 343 -5.86 4.85 11.65
CA VAL A 343 -7.02 4.89 10.75
C VAL A 343 -6.56 4.62 9.33
N LEU A 344 -7.23 3.73 8.62
CA LEU A 344 -7.13 3.59 7.17
C LEU A 344 -8.47 4.00 6.56
N ALA A 345 -8.46 4.86 5.56
CA ALA A 345 -9.67 5.34 4.93
C ALA A 345 -9.55 5.56 3.43
N THR A 346 -10.65 5.33 2.71
CA THR A 346 -10.87 5.91 1.38
C THR A 346 -11.69 7.19 1.54
N GLU A 347 -11.34 8.25 0.81
CA GLU A 347 -12.12 9.47 0.72
C GLU A 347 -12.44 9.86 -0.71
N VAL A 348 -13.60 10.49 -0.90
CA VAL A 348 -14.09 10.98 -2.20
C VAL A 348 -14.28 12.48 -2.15
N LYS A 349 -13.80 13.17 -3.18
CA LYS A 349 -13.93 14.62 -3.36
C LYS A 349 -15.37 14.96 -3.72
N GLN A 350 -15.97 15.89 -2.98
CA GLN A 350 -17.28 16.45 -3.30
C GLN A 350 -17.12 17.45 -4.45
N VAL A 351 -17.97 17.32 -5.47
CA VAL A 351 -18.02 18.19 -6.66
C VAL A 351 -18.81 19.46 -6.37
#